data_AF-A0A2M7RRL9-F1
#
_entry.id   AF-A0A2M7RRL9-F1
#
_cell.length_a   1.000
_cell.length_b   1.000
_cell.length_c   1.000
_cell.angle_alpha   90.00
_cell.angle_beta   90.00
_cell.angle_gamma   90.00
#
_symmetry.space_group_name_H-M   'P 1'
#
loop_
_entity.id
_entity.type
_entity.pdbx_description
1 polymer ?
#
loop_
_entity_poly.entity_id
_entity_poly.type
_entity_poly.pdbx_seq_one_letter_code
_entity_poly.pdbx_strand_id
1 'polypeptide(L)'
;MIDEKVKRYCEELKRLGIDHQILEHPQLITVEEVQKYLGFGMSDAGATLVMKAGEQFVAIIKRGDTKLDNERAKKYLGITSLRMATEEEFAEITGVPSGAASVYIPNLPTYIDKKLFEKEYINAGSGSLLVTIRYKTDDLRKIPGIKIVDFTILGEKEEQAVKITGRKRILSGITPSGDGSLHIGNYLGMVRQSIEFAKNNDCFLFVADLHALTTVQKKENLQNNIETLILNELALLGDLTNITFFRQSDVPEHTELQSILNNVTPLGLIKRAHAYKDKLQKDTSEDDINMGLFNYPILMASDILLYKPDFVPVGKDQKQHIEITRDIADRFNKTYKKKVFPLPEAYIPEEAAVILGNDGKRKMSKSLGNIISIFEDEEIIKKQVMKTYTDPTRIHASDPGHVEGNMVFTYLDLFGEKHKIDKMKSLYRKGQISDIELKNYLYDSLMHKFSLSRKLYSHLKAHPEEVKKIIKNGAMKARDFATKTMNEVREVIGLINSYS
;
A
#
# COMPACT_ATOMS: atom_id res chain seq x y z
N MET A 1 -26.18 22.26 -7.50
CA MET A 1 -27.62 22.34 -7.18
C MET A 1 -27.85 21.41 -6.00
N ILE A 2 -28.25 21.93 -4.83
CA ILE A 2 -28.39 21.13 -3.61
C ILE A 2 -29.47 20.05 -3.84
N ASP A 3 -29.11 18.80 -3.56
CA ASP A 3 -29.96 17.61 -3.67
C ASP A 3 -31.30 17.82 -2.92
N GLU A 4 -32.41 17.40 -3.53
CA GLU A 4 -33.75 17.52 -2.96
C GLU A 4 -33.86 16.78 -1.61
N LYS A 5 -33.11 15.68 -1.42
CA LYS A 5 -33.02 14.96 -0.15
C LYS A 5 -32.46 15.82 0.98
N VAL A 6 -31.39 16.56 0.70
CA VAL A 6 -30.75 17.45 1.68
C VAL A 6 -31.70 18.59 2.06
N LYS A 7 -32.43 19.15 1.08
CA LYS A 7 -33.42 20.20 1.35
C LYS A 7 -34.54 19.73 2.27
N ARG A 8 -35.12 18.55 2.00
CA ARG A 8 -36.16 17.94 2.84
C ARG A 8 -35.67 17.69 4.27
N TYR A 9 -34.43 17.20 4.40
CA TYR A 9 -33.81 16.99 5.70
C TYR A 9 -33.59 18.32 6.46
N CYS A 10 -33.12 19.37 5.80
CA CYS A 10 -33.00 20.70 6.40
C CYS A 10 -34.36 21.29 6.83
N GLU A 11 -35.43 21.07 6.06
CA GLU A 11 -36.79 21.47 6.47
C GLU A 11 -37.25 20.73 7.73
N GLU A 12 -36.94 19.44 7.85
CA GLU A 12 -37.22 18.64 9.03
C GLU A 12 -36.44 19.13 10.26
N LEU A 13 -35.15 19.44 10.11
CA LEU A 13 -34.35 20.07 11.17
C LEU A 13 -34.96 21.40 11.64
N LYS A 14 -35.46 22.24 10.71
CA LYS A 14 -36.15 23.49 11.07
C LYS A 14 -37.43 23.23 11.87
N ARG A 15 -38.22 22.23 11.48
CA ARG A 15 -39.44 21.84 12.22
C ARG A 15 -39.13 21.36 13.64
N LEU A 16 -38.00 20.67 13.82
CA LEU A 16 -37.49 20.26 15.12
C LEU A 16 -36.82 21.40 15.90
N GLY A 17 -36.72 22.60 15.31
CA GLY A 17 -36.07 23.76 15.91
C GLY A 17 -34.56 23.59 16.07
N ILE A 18 -33.91 22.85 15.17
CA ILE A 18 -32.46 22.59 15.19
C ILE A 18 -31.75 23.58 14.28
N ASP A 19 -30.92 24.44 14.88
CA ASP A 19 -30.07 25.38 14.15
C ASP A 19 -28.97 24.66 13.38
N HIS A 20 -28.83 25.01 12.10
CA HIS A 20 -27.90 24.34 11.21
C HIS A 20 -27.49 25.18 10.00
N GLN A 21 -26.30 24.89 9.49
CA GLN A 21 -25.73 25.48 8.27
C GLN A 21 -25.38 24.39 7.26
N ILE A 22 -25.63 24.65 5.97
CA ILE A 22 -25.22 23.78 4.87
C ILE A 22 -23.78 24.13 4.47
N LEU A 23 -22.92 23.11 4.40
CA LEU A 23 -21.54 23.20 3.94
C LEU A 23 -21.37 22.31 2.70
N GLU A 24 -21.11 22.92 1.54
CA GLU A 24 -20.88 22.19 0.28
C GLU A 24 -19.42 21.81 0.12
N HIS A 25 -19.16 20.62 -0.42
CA HIS A 25 -17.82 20.13 -0.72
C HIS A 25 -17.86 19.18 -1.94
N PRO A 26 -16.74 18.94 -2.64
CA PRO A 26 -16.69 17.91 -3.69
C PRO A 26 -17.02 16.53 -3.10
N GLN A 27 -17.24 15.53 -3.95
CA GLN A 27 -17.46 14.17 -3.49
C GLN A 27 -16.22 13.66 -2.76
N LEU A 28 -16.32 13.53 -1.45
CA LEU A 28 -15.27 13.07 -0.55
C LEU A 28 -15.82 11.89 0.24
N ILE A 29 -14.97 10.89 0.48
CA ILE A 29 -15.41 9.59 1.00
C ILE A 29 -15.22 9.52 2.52
N THR A 30 -14.15 10.09 3.05
CA THR A 30 -13.80 10.00 4.47
C THR A 30 -14.17 11.28 5.24
N VAL A 31 -14.51 11.14 6.52
CA VAL A 31 -14.84 12.27 7.41
C VAL A 31 -13.63 13.20 7.53
N GLU A 32 -12.43 12.64 7.56
CA GLU A 32 -11.15 13.34 7.64
C GLU A 32 -10.93 14.25 6.41
N GLU A 33 -11.19 13.74 5.20
CA GLU A 33 -11.08 14.53 3.97
C GLU A 33 -12.08 15.68 3.95
N VAL A 34 -13.32 15.43 4.37
CA VAL A 34 -14.37 16.45 4.47
C VAL A 34 -13.99 17.54 5.46
N GLN A 35 -13.56 17.18 6.68
CA GLN A 35 -13.13 18.17 7.68
C GLN A 35 -11.96 19.00 7.19
N LYS A 36 -10.96 18.35 6.56
CA LYS A 36 -9.79 19.03 6.01
C LYS A 36 -10.15 20.01 4.90
N TYR A 37 -11.06 19.63 4.01
CA TYR A 37 -11.55 20.51 2.95
C TYR A 37 -12.30 21.72 3.51
N LEU A 38 -13.16 21.49 4.51
CA LEU A 38 -13.96 22.55 5.14
C LEU A 38 -13.17 23.40 6.14
N GLY A 39 -11.91 23.05 6.44
CA GLY A 39 -11.04 23.81 7.34
C GLY A 39 -11.28 23.57 8.84
N PHE A 40 -11.81 22.40 9.21
CA PHE A 40 -12.14 22.03 10.59
C PHE A 40 -11.30 20.85 11.09
N GLY A 41 -11.24 20.66 12.42
CA GLY A 41 -10.57 19.53 13.05
C GLY A 41 -11.48 18.32 13.24
N MET A 42 -10.90 17.15 13.53
CA MET A 42 -11.69 15.93 13.82
C MET A 42 -12.56 16.04 15.07
N SER A 43 -12.19 16.90 16.02
CA SER A 43 -13.03 17.21 17.18
C SER A 43 -14.31 17.95 16.81
N ASP A 44 -14.38 18.53 15.60
CA ASP A 44 -15.55 19.27 15.12
C ASP A 44 -16.43 18.38 14.22
N ALA A 45 -16.07 17.10 14.01
CA ALA A 45 -16.87 16.15 13.26
C ALA A 45 -17.83 15.36 14.16
N GLY A 46 -19.01 15.03 13.64
CA GLY A 46 -19.95 14.05 14.20
C GLY A 46 -20.11 12.86 13.25
N ALA A 47 -19.78 11.67 13.73
CA ALA A 47 -19.90 10.44 12.96
C ALA A 47 -21.13 9.64 13.41
N THR A 48 -22.04 9.35 12.48
CA THR A 48 -23.19 8.46 12.70
C THR A 48 -22.82 7.02 12.37
N LEU A 49 -22.79 6.16 13.38
CA LEU A 49 -22.54 4.73 13.25
C LEU A 49 -23.86 3.97 13.35
N VAL A 50 -24.19 3.15 12.34
CA VAL A 50 -25.32 2.21 12.44
C VAL A 50 -24.80 0.87 12.94
N MET A 51 -25.31 0.44 14.09
CA MET A 51 -24.84 -0.74 14.79
C MET A 51 -25.97 -1.78 14.88
N LYS A 52 -25.65 -3.05 14.65
CA LYS A 52 -26.51 -4.19 14.98
C LYS A 52 -26.27 -4.58 16.43
N ALA A 53 -27.28 -4.35 17.27
CA ALA A 53 -27.31 -4.58 18.70
C ALA A 53 -28.27 -5.75 19.00
N GLY A 54 -27.73 -6.96 19.13
CA GLY A 54 -28.56 -8.18 19.13
C GLY A 54 -29.34 -8.32 17.81
N GLU A 55 -30.67 -8.38 17.91
CA GLU A 55 -31.58 -8.49 16.76
C GLU A 55 -32.08 -7.14 16.21
N GLN A 56 -31.67 -6.02 16.80
CA GLN A 56 -32.13 -4.68 16.42
C GLN A 56 -30.99 -3.82 15.89
N PHE A 57 -31.33 -2.76 15.15
CA PHE A 57 -30.37 -1.74 14.74
C PHE A 57 -30.54 -0.46 15.55
N VAL A 58 -29.43 0.21 15.82
CA VAL A 58 -29.37 1.49 16.53
C VAL A 58 -28.38 2.43 15.84
N ALA A 59 -28.63 3.73 15.90
CA ALA A 59 -27.64 4.75 15.53
C ALA A 59 -26.88 5.19 16.77
N ILE A 60 -25.55 5.24 16.68
CA ILE A 60 -24.67 5.83 17.69
C ILE A 60 -23.91 6.99 17.05
N ILE A 61 -24.06 8.18 17.62
CA ILE A 61 -23.44 9.40 17.11
C ILE A 61 -22.32 9.78 18.05
N LYS A 62 -21.09 9.80 17.53
CA LYS A 62 -19.87 10.11 18.30
C LYS A 62 -19.10 11.27 17.69
N ARG A 63 -18.27 11.94 18.49
CA ARG A 63 -17.35 12.97 17.98
C ARG A 63 -16.22 12.30 17.17
N GLY A 64 -15.74 12.95 16.12
CA GLY A 64 -14.80 12.36 15.18
C GLY A 64 -13.50 11.88 15.82
N ASP A 65 -13.00 12.61 16.81
CA ASP A 65 -11.79 12.35 17.61
C ASP A 65 -12.01 11.37 18.80
N THR A 66 -13.18 10.77 18.93
CA THR A 66 -13.49 9.82 20.01
C THR A 66 -13.65 8.40 19.47
N LYS A 67 -13.38 7.39 20.29
CA LYS A 67 -13.57 5.97 19.93
C LYS A 67 -14.72 5.37 20.71
N LEU A 68 -15.54 4.54 20.04
CA LEU A 68 -16.60 3.79 20.70
C LEU A 68 -16.00 2.70 21.61
N ASP A 69 -16.34 2.74 22.89
CA ASP A 69 -16.07 1.68 23.85
C ASP A 69 -17.18 0.62 23.74
N ASN A 70 -16.88 -0.45 23.00
CA ASN A 70 -17.86 -1.52 22.73
C ASN A 70 -18.35 -2.22 24.00
N GLU A 71 -17.50 -2.38 25.02
CA GLU A 71 -17.90 -3.07 26.26
C GLU A 71 -18.85 -2.17 27.08
N ARG A 72 -18.56 -0.88 27.13
CA ARG A 72 -19.46 0.10 27.76
C ARG A 72 -20.80 0.21 27.03
N ALA A 73 -20.77 0.23 25.69
CA ALA A 73 -21.98 0.25 24.87
C ALA A 73 -22.83 -1.01 25.06
N LYS A 74 -22.22 -2.20 25.01
CA LYS A 74 -22.90 -3.48 25.26
C LYS A 74 -23.55 -3.54 26.64
N LYS A 75 -22.79 -3.14 27.67
CA LYS A 75 -23.27 -3.11 29.06
C LYS A 75 -24.49 -2.20 29.23
N TYR A 76 -24.47 -1.01 28.63
CA TYR A 76 -25.58 -0.07 28.70
C TYR A 76 -26.80 -0.56 27.92
N LEU A 77 -26.59 -1.12 26.72
CA LEU A 77 -27.67 -1.64 25.88
C LEU A 77 -28.24 -2.97 26.39
N GLY A 78 -27.60 -3.63 27.35
CA GLY A 78 -28.04 -4.91 27.90
C GLY A 78 -27.89 -6.07 26.90
N ILE A 79 -26.90 -6.00 26.01
CA ILE A 79 -26.69 -6.95 24.91
C ILE A 79 -25.32 -7.63 25.02
N THR A 80 -25.19 -8.81 24.42
CA THR A 80 -23.94 -9.57 24.35
C THR A 80 -23.20 -9.37 23.03
N SER A 81 -23.92 -9.04 21.95
CA SER A 81 -23.36 -8.81 20.62
C SER A 81 -23.63 -7.38 20.13
N LEU A 82 -22.58 -6.74 19.62
CA LEU A 82 -22.64 -5.42 19.01
C LEU A 82 -21.66 -5.40 17.84
N ARG A 83 -22.15 -5.17 16.62
CA ARG A 83 -21.32 -5.03 15.42
C ARG A 83 -21.79 -3.86 14.56
N MET A 84 -20.94 -3.37 13.67
CA MET A 84 -21.38 -2.42 12.66
C MET A 84 -22.34 -3.10 11.67
N ALA A 85 -23.30 -2.33 11.15
CA ALA A 85 -24.09 -2.75 9.99
C ALA A 85 -23.18 -2.97 8.77
N THR A 86 -23.51 -3.96 7.96
CA THR A 86 -22.90 -4.14 6.63
C THR A 86 -23.34 -3.01 5.69
N GLU A 87 -22.68 -2.83 4.54
CA GLU A 87 -23.07 -1.79 3.58
C GLU A 87 -24.51 -1.95 3.07
N GLU A 88 -24.94 -3.19 2.83
CA GLU A 88 -26.31 -3.53 2.43
C GLU A 88 -27.31 -3.18 3.54
N GLU A 89 -27.09 -3.66 4.76
CA GLU A 89 -27.94 -3.34 5.92
C GLU A 89 -27.99 -1.83 6.17
N PHE A 90 -26.86 -1.13 6.06
CA PHE A 90 -26.78 0.32 6.25
C PHE A 90 -27.61 1.07 5.21
N ALA A 91 -27.47 0.72 3.93
CA ALA A 91 -28.20 1.35 2.85
C ALA A 91 -29.71 1.10 2.97
N GLU A 92 -30.11 -0.10 3.39
CA GLU A 92 -31.51 -0.46 3.60
C GLU A 92 -32.14 0.30 4.77
N ILE A 93 -31.40 0.49 5.87
CA ILE A 93 -31.87 1.21 7.06
C ILE A 93 -31.91 2.72 6.85
N THR A 94 -30.87 3.28 6.22
CA THR A 94 -30.68 4.74 6.15
C THR A 94 -31.13 5.36 4.83
N GLY A 95 -31.32 4.55 3.78
CA GLY A 95 -31.66 5.00 2.43
C GLY A 95 -30.53 5.76 1.70
N VAL A 96 -29.31 5.73 2.25
CA VAL A 96 -28.13 6.47 1.74
C VAL A 96 -26.87 5.59 1.83
N PRO A 97 -25.83 5.85 1.02
CA PRO A 97 -24.57 5.12 1.13
C PRO A 97 -23.87 5.38 2.47
N SER A 98 -23.03 4.45 2.89
CA SER A 98 -22.17 4.60 4.07
C SER A 98 -21.37 5.92 4.00
N GLY A 99 -21.23 6.59 5.14
CA GLY A 99 -20.58 7.91 5.23
C GLY A 99 -21.52 9.10 4.96
N ALA A 100 -22.70 8.89 4.38
CA ALA A 100 -23.65 9.98 4.11
C ALA A 100 -24.72 10.15 5.21
N ALA A 101 -24.86 9.21 6.14
CA ALA A 101 -25.96 9.22 7.12
C ALA A 101 -26.02 10.51 7.95
N SER A 102 -27.25 11.01 8.10
CA SER A 102 -27.61 12.14 8.93
C SER A 102 -27.50 11.85 10.43
N VAL A 103 -27.53 12.91 11.23
CA VAL A 103 -27.62 12.82 12.70
C VAL A 103 -29.01 12.36 13.14
N TYR A 104 -30.04 12.69 12.38
CA TYR A 104 -31.40 12.20 12.60
C TYR A 104 -31.80 11.20 11.51
N ILE A 105 -32.11 9.98 11.92
CA ILE A 105 -32.64 8.91 11.06
C ILE A 105 -34.01 8.52 11.63
N PRO A 106 -35.12 8.84 10.95
CA PRO A 106 -36.45 8.51 11.43
C PRO A 106 -36.61 7.01 11.72
N ASN A 107 -37.28 6.68 12.83
CA ASN A 107 -37.58 5.31 13.29
C ASN A 107 -36.37 4.45 13.69
N LEU A 108 -35.16 5.01 13.76
CA LEU A 108 -33.98 4.31 14.27
C LEU A 108 -33.65 4.80 15.69
N PRO A 109 -33.63 3.94 16.72
CA PRO A 109 -33.22 4.33 18.05
C PRO A 109 -31.81 4.94 18.04
N THR A 110 -31.69 6.17 18.53
CA THR A 110 -30.49 6.99 18.35
C THR A 110 -29.86 7.36 19.69
N TYR A 111 -28.57 7.09 19.83
CA TYR A 111 -27.76 7.36 21.01
C TYR A 111 -26.68 8.37 20.67
N ILE A 112 -26.66 9.51 21.36
CA ILE A 112 -25.67 10.57 21.13
C ILE A 112 -24.66 10.55 22.27
N ASP A 113 -23.37 10.44 21.93
CA ASP A 113 -22.33 10.51 22.94
C ASP A 113 -22.22 11.92 23.54
N LYS A 114 -22.12 12.00 24.87
CA LYS A 114 -22.13 13.26 25.60
C LYS A 114 -20.97 14.19 25.21
N LYS A 115 -19.86 13.67 24.67
CA LYS A 115 -18.69 14.47 24.27
C LYS A 115 -18.96 15.33 23.03
N LEU A 116 -20.00 15.04 22.25
CA LEU A 116 -20.43 15.97 21.18
C LEU A 116 -20.81 17.34 21.74
N PHE A 117 -21.42 17.38 22.93
CA PHE A 117 -21.88 18.61 23.57
C PHE A 117 -20.74 19.43 24.20
N GLU A 118 -19.50 18.95 24.16
CA GLU A 118 -18.32 19.75 24.54
C GLU A 118 -17.93 20.78 23.47
N LYS A 119 -18.51 20.66 22.26
CA LYS A 119 -18.37 21.62 21.17
C LYS A 119 -19.66 22.38 20.98
N GLU A 120 -19.59 23.64 20.59
CA GLU A 120 -20.79 24.43 20.26
C GLU A 120 -21.43 23.97 18.94
N TYR A 121 -20.60 23.55 17.97
CA TYR A 121 -21.03 23.06 16.67
C TYR A 121 -20.30 21.77 16.28
N ILE A 122 -20.99 20.91 15.53
CA ILE A 122 -20.40 19.74 14.86
C ILE A 122 -20.82 19.64 13.41
N ASN A 123 -19.94 19.11 12.57
CA ASN A 123 -20.12 18.83 11.16
C ASN A 123 -20.45 17.34 10.99
N ALA A 124 -21.64 17.01 10.50
CA ALA A 124 -22.06 15.63 10.31
C ALA A 124 -22.84 15.45 9.01
N GLY A 125 -23.05 14.19 8.63
CA GLY A 125 -23.68 13.82 7.35
C GLY A 125 -25.05 14.47 7.14
N SER A 126 -25.41 14.59 5.87
CA SER A 126 -26.62 15.30 5.39
C SER A 126 -27.61 14.38 4.67
N GLY A 127 -27.26 13.11 4.47
CA GLY A 127 -27.88 12.21 3.49
C GLY A 127 -27.23 12.27 2.10
N SER A 128 -26.17 13.07 1.91
CA SER A 128 -25.43 13.22 0.65
C SER A 128 -23.92 13.21 0.88
N LEU A 129 -23.15 12.69 -0.09
CA LEU A 129 -21.68 12.73 -0.10
C LEU A 129 -21.10 14.06 -0.63
N LEU A 130 -21.96 15.01 -1.00
CA LEU A 130 -21.57 16.33 -1.54
C LEU A 130 -21.84 17.47 -0.56
N VAL A 131 -22.52 17.17 0.54
CA VAL A 131 -23.00 18.18 1.49
C VAL A 131 -22.81 17.67 2.90
N THR A 132 -22.29 18.53 3.76
CA THR A 132 -22.22 18.33 5.20
C THR A 132 -23.13 19.34 5.88
N ILE A 133 -23.80 18.94 6.95
CA ILE A 133 -24.57 19.87 7.79
C ILE A 133 -23.75 20.17 9.04
N ARG A 134 -23.61 21.46 9.35
CA ARG A 134 -23.07 21.93 10.62
C ARG A 134 -24.22 22.21 11.57
N TYR A 135 -24.29 21.46 12.66
CA TYR A 135 -25.35 21.50 13.66
C TYR A 135 -24.89 22.26 14.90
N LYS A 136 -25.78 23.04 15.51
CA LYS A 136 -25.60 23.45 16.91
C LYS A 136 -25.83 22.25 17.81
N THR A 137 -24.83 21.87 18.61
CA THR A 137 -24.83 20.58 19.32
C THR A 137 -25.94 20.49 20.37
N ASP A 138 -26.20 21.55 21.11
CA ASP A 138 -27.26 21.59 22.13
C ASP A 138 -28.66 21.40 21.53
N ASP A 139 -28.86 21.81 20.28
CA ASP A 139 -30.13 21.62 19.61
C ASP A 139 -30.39 20.16 19.24
N LEU A 140 -29.35 19.32 19.16
CA LEU A 140 -29.51 17.88 18.93
C LEU A 140 -30.36 17.22 20.02
N ARG A 141 -30.46 17.83 21.22
CA ARG A 141 -31.35 17.40 22.32
C ARG A 141 -32.83 17.39 21.94
N LYS A 142 -33.22 18.17 20.91
CA LYS A 142 -34.59 18.30 20.42
C LYS A 142 -35.01 17.14 19.52
N ILE A 143 -34.06 16.30 19.08
CA ILE A 143 -34.36 15.13 18.24
C ILE A 143 -35.24 14.16 19.04
N PRO A 144 -36.41 13.73 18.51
CA PRO A 144 -37.32 12.85 19.23
C PRO A 144 -36.67 11.50 19.58
N GLY A 145 -36.81 11.08 20.84
CA GLY A 145 -36.43 9.73 21.27
C GLY A 145 -34.93 9.46 21.42
N ILE A 146 -34.07 10.48 21.34
CA ILE A 146 -32.64 10.29 21.55
C ILE A 146 -32.31 9.97 23.01
N LYS A 147 -31.20 9.27 23.21
CA LYS A 147 -30.59 9.07 24.52
C LYS A 147 -29.17 9.60 24.52
N ILE A 148 -28.84 10.44 25.49
CA ILE A 148 -27.48 10.94 25.67
C ILE A 148 -26.73 9.96 26.57
N VAL A 149 -25.60 9.48 26.07
CA VAL A 149 -24.83 8.39 26.69
C VAL A 149 -23.35 8.73 26.75
N ASP A 150 -22.58 8.01 27.55
CA ASP A 150 -21.13 8.14 27.58
C ASP A 150 -20.50 6.85 27.07
N PHE A 151 -20.56 6.61 25.76
CA PHE A 151 -20.06 5.38 25.15
C PHE A 151 -18.63 5.51 24.64
N THR A 152 -18.08 6.71 24.63
CA THR A 152 -16.79 6.93 24.00
C THR A 152 -15.71 7.21 25.02
N ILE A 153 -14.49 6.91 24.62
CA ILE A 153 -13.27 7.43 25.24
C ILE A 153 -12.66 8.48 24.30
N LEU A 154 -12.02 9.51 24.86
CA LEU A 154 -11.20 10.41 24.05
C LEU A 154 -10.20 9.53 23.31
N GLY A 155 -10.10 9.72 21.99
CA GLY A 155 -8.95 9.17 21.28
C GLY A 155 -7.74 9.78 21.97
N GLU A 156 -6.93 8.96 22.62
CA GLU A 156 -5.54 9.34 22.88
C GLU A 156 -5.02 9.91 21.55
N LYS A 157 -4.29 11.05 21.59
CA LYS A 157 -3.53 11.51 20.42
C LYS A 157 -2.88 10.26 19.87
N GLU A 158 -3.33 9.80 18.71
CA GLU A 158 -2.87 8.53 18.19
C GLU A 158 -1.40 8.71 17.84
N GLU A 159 -0.53 8.39 18.81
CA GLU A 159 0.38 7.31 18.58
C GLU A 159 -0.38 6.26 17.78
N GLN A 160 -0.19 6.28 16.45
CA GLN A 160 -0.58 5.21 15.51
C GLN A 160 -0.50 3.82 16.17
N ALA A 161 -1.59 3.38 16.74
CA ALA A 161 -1.80 2.02 17.14
C ALA A 161 -2.61 1.42 16.00
N VAL A 162 -1.88 0.98 14.98
CA VAL A 162 -2.39 0.01 14.02
C VAL A 162 -3.00 -1.14 14.81
N LYS A 163 -4.33 -1.20 14.82
CA LYS A 163 -5.17 -2.40 14.87
C LYS A 163 -6.62 -1.99 15.13
N ILE A 164 -7.39 -1.73 14.07
CA ILE A 164 -8.70 -2.36 13.79
C ILE A 164 -8.95 -2.28 12.28
N THR A 165 -8.13 -2.97 11.52
CA THR A 165 -8.62 -3.68 10.35
C THR A 165 -7.99 -5.07 10.47
N GLY A 166 -8.65 -6.14 10.04
CA GLY A 166 -7.98 -7.45 9.94
C GLY A 166 -6.86 -7.47 8.89
N ARG A 167 -6.37 -6.30 8.45
CA ARG A 167 -5.38 -6.13 7.41
C ARG A 167 -4.00 -6.36 8.00
N LYS A 168 -3.22 -7.14 7.29
CA LYS A 168 -1.82 -7.40 7.66
C LYS A 168 -0.96 -6.25 7.15
N ARG A 169 0.18 -6.03 7.81
CA ARG A 169 1.22 -5.13 7.37
C ARG A 169 2.21 -5.88 6.50
N ILE A 170 2.49 -5.31 5.35
CA ILE A 170 3.40 -5.86 4.35
C ILE A 170 4.48 -4.83 4.06
N LEU A 171 5.72 -5.28 3.96
CA LEU A 171 6.84 -4.44 3.56
C LEU A 171 7.52 -5.05 2.33
N SER A 172 7.82 -4.22 1.33
CA SER A 172 8.71 -4.60 0.24
C SER A 172 9.52 -3.39 -0.24
N GLY A 173 10.72 -3.64 -0.74
CA GLY A 173 11.63 -2.61 -1.24
C GLY A 173 12.20 -2.97 -2.59
N ILE A 174 12.47 -1.96 -3.41
CA ILE A 174 13.15 -2.12 -4.70
C ILE A 174 14.38 -1.22 -4.77
N THR A 175 15.51 -1.82 -5.13
CA THR A 175 16.79 -1.10 -5.26
C THR A 175 16.88 -0.44 -6.65
N PRO A 176 17.17 0.87 -6.73
CA PRO A 176 17.42 1.57 -7.99
C PRO A 176 18.72 1.09 -8.64
N SER A 177 18.60 0.09 -9.52
CA SER A 177 19.72 -0.58 -10.18
C SER A 177 19.67 -0.44 -11.72
N GLY A 178 20.83 -0.61 -12.36
CA GLY A 178 20.98 -0.37 -13.79
C GLY A 178 20.81 1.11 -14.12
N ASP A 179 19.75 1.43 -14.86
CA ASP A 179 19.26 2.76 -15.24
C ASP A 179 17.99 3.17 -14.47
N GLY A 180 17.58 2.40 -13.45
CA GLY A 180 16.34 2.62 -12.69
C GLY A 180 15.04 2.25 -13.41
N SER A 181 15.08 1.91 -14.71
CA SER A 181 13.89 1.58 -15.49
C SER A 181 13.17 0.30 -15.00
N LEU A 182 11.85 0.19 -15.16
CA LEU A 182 11.14 -1.07 -14.90
C LEU A 182 10.74 -1.74 -16.21
N HIS A 183 10.89 -3.07 -16.24
CA HIS A 183 10.45 -3.92 -17.35
C HIS A 183 9.29 -4.83 -16.92
N ILE A 184 8.65 -5.52 -17.86
CA ILE A 184 7.47 -6.36 -17.57
C ILE A 184 7.75 -7.44 -16.51
N GLY A 185 8.98 -7.94 -16.42
CA GLY A 185 9.41 -8.85 -15.36
C GLY A 185 9.32 -8.26 -13.96
N ASN A 186 9.65 -6.97 -13.76
CA ASN A 186 9.48 -6.30 -12.47
C ASN A 186 8.00 -6.12 -12.12
N TYR A 187 7.19 -5.75 -13.13
CA TYR A 187 5.75 -5.61 -12.95
C TYR A 187 5.11 -6.93 -12.48
N LEU A 188 5.38 -8.03 -13.19
CA LEU A 188 4.82 -9.35 -12.87
C LEU A 188 5.34 -9.91 -11.54
N GLY A 189 6.63 -9.70 -11.26
CA GLY A 189 7.30 -10.25 -10.10
C GLY A 189 7.03 -9.51 -8.80
N MET A 190 6.77 -8.20 -8.85
CA MET A 190 6.64 -7.36 -7.66
C MET A 190 5.39 -6.48 -7.74
N VAL A 191 5.32 -5.55 -8.70
CA VAL A 191 4.34 -4.46 -8.67
C VAL A 191 2.89 -4.97 -8.72
N ARG A 192 2.60 -5.95 -9.58
CA ARG A 192 1.29 -6.61 -9.67
C ARG A 192 0.88 -7.26 -8.36
N GLN A 193 1.82 -7.89 -7.65
CA GLN A 193 1.56 -8.52 -6.36
C GLN A 193 1.32 -7.46 -5.29
N SER A 194 2.10 -6.38 -5.28
CA SER A 194 1.91 -5.25 -4.36
C SER A 194 0.52 -4.62 -4.49
N ILE A 195 0.03 -4.44 -5.72
CA ILE A 195 -1.34 -3.95 -5.97
C ILE A 195 -2.39 -4.92 -5.40
N GLU A 196 -2.21 -6.22 -5.60
CA GLU A 196 -3.12 -7.23 -5.07
C GLU A 196 -3.13 -7.25 -3.53
N PHE A 197 -1.95 -7.21 -2.92
CA PHE A 197 -1.81 -7.13 -1.49
C PHE A 197 -2.49 -5.89 -0.92
N ALA A 198 -2.29 -4.73 -1.54
CA ALA A 198 -2.85 -3.46 -1.10
C ALA A 198 -4.38 -3.44 -1.06
N LYS A 199 -5.10 -4.34 -1.75
CA LYS A 199 -6.57 -4.42 -1.65
C LYS A 199 -7.04 -4.71 -0.22
N ASN A 200 -6.30 -5.55 0.51
CA ASN A 200 -6.70 -6.08 1.82
C ASN A 200 -5.61 -5.92 2.89
N ASN A 201 -4.53 -5.19 2.61
CA ASN A 201 -3.37 -5.08 3.50
C ASN A 201 -2.80 -3.68 3.47
N ASP A 202 -2.15 -3.28 4.57
CA ASP A 202 -1.41 -2.03 4.64
C ASP A 202 0.01 -2.27 4.13
N CYS A 203 0.32 -1.73 2.95
CA CYS A 203 1.58 -1.99 2.27
C CYS A 203 2.56 -0.81 2.45
N PHE A 204 3.77 -1.12 2.87
CA PHE A 204 4.92 -0.23 2.89
C PHE A 204 5.83 -0.61 1.73
N LEU A 205 5.90 0.26 0.72
CA LEU A 205 6.71 0.04 -0.47
C LEU A 205 7.75 1.15 -0.54
N PHE A 206 9.02 0.80 -0.78
CA PHE A 206 10.06 1.82 -0.77
C PHE A 206 11.13 1.65 -1.84
N VAL A 207 11.69 2.80 -2.23
CA VAL A 207 12.90 2.88 -3.03
C VAL A 207 14.11 2.79 -2.10
N ALA A 208 14.84 1.68 -2.22
CA ALA A 208 15.98 1.32 -1.39
C ALA A 208 17.27 1.98 -1.89
N ASP A 209 17.34 3.31 -1.81
CA ASP A 209 18.43 4.11 -2.38
C ASP A 209 19.76 3.98 -1.62
N LEU A 210 19.74 3.72 -0.30
CA LEU A 210 20.97 3.42 0.45
C LEU A 210 21.56 2.06 0.04
N HIS A 211 20.71 1.07 -0.31
CA HIS A 211 21.19 -0.19 -0.87
C HIS A 211 21.83 -0.02 -2.25
N ALA A 212 21.36 0.93 -3.06
CA ALA A 212 21.96 1.19 -4.38
C ALA A 212 23.40 1.71 -4.27
N LEU A 213 23.72 2.48 -3.21
CA LEU A 213 25.08 2.97 -2.95
C LEU A 213 26.12 1.86 -2.78
N THR A 214 25.70 0.62 -2.49
CA THR A 214 26.64 -0.51 -2.42
C THR A 214 27.30 -0.84 -3.77
N THR A 215 26.67 -0.42 -4.88
CA THR A 215 27.13 -0.70 -6.25
C THR A 215 27.16 0.51 -7.19
N VAL A 216 26.45 1.60 -6.87
CA VAL A 216 26.35 2.81 -7.71
C VAL A 216 26.98 4.00 -6.98
N GLN A 217 28.19 4.39 -7.40
CA GLN A 217 28.95 5.49 -6.77
C GLN A 217 28.87 6.82 -7.55
N LYS A 218 28.55 6.78 -8.85
CA LYS A 218 28.43 8.00 -9.67
C LYS A 218 27.14 8.73 -9.33
N LYS A 219 27.24 9.99 -8.92
CA LYS A 219 26.13 10.84 -8.51
C LYS A 219 25.02 10.88 -9.56
N GLU A 220 25.37 11.17 -10.80
CA GLU A 220 24.42 11.36 -11.91
C GLU A 220 23.65 10.06 -12.17
N ASN A 221 24.34 8.91 -12.12
CA ASN A 221 23.71 7.61 -12.29
C ASN A 221 22.75 7.31 -11.13
N LEU A 222 23.16 7.54 -9.89
CA LEU A 222 22.32 7.27 -8.73
C LEU A 222 21.06 8.15 -8.75
N GLN A 223 21.21 9.45 -9.02
CA GLN A 223 20.09 10.38 -9.14
C GLN A 223 19.11 9.93 -10.23
N ASN A 224 19.62 9.67 -11.43
CA ASN A 224 18.79 9.19 -12.54
C ASN A 224 18.08 7.88 -12.21
N ASN A 225 18.76 6.94 -11.56
CA ASN A 225 18.18 5.65 -11.21
C ASN A 225 17.05 5.79 -10.18
N ILE A 226 17.23 6.64 -9.17
CA ILE A 226 16.23 6.93 -8.14
C ILE A 226 15.01 7.60 -8.79
N GLU A 227 15.21 8.66 -9.57
CA GLU A 227 14.13 9.41 -10.21
C GLU A 227 13.33 8.53 -11.17
N THR A 228 14.03 7.76 -12.02
CA THR A 228 13.40 6.84 -12.96
C THR A 228 12.59 5.76 -12.24
N LEU A 229 13.14 5.18 -11.17
CA LEU A 229 12.45 4.13 -10.42
C LEU A 229 11.21 4.67 -9.69
N ILE A 230 11.30 5.85 -9.06
CA ILE A 230 10.17 6.50 -8.40
C ILE A 230 9.03 6.72 -9.40
N LEU A 231 9.33 7.32 -10.56
CA LEU A 231 8.32 7.58 -11.58
C LEU A 231 7.67 6.29 -12.09
N ASN A 232 8.46 5.25 -12.34
CA ASN A 232 7.95 3.98 -12.84
C ASN A 232 7.08 3.24 -11.81
N GLU A 233 7.50 3.19 -10.55
CA GLU A 233 6.70 2.57 -9.47
C GLU A 233 5.38 3.31 -9.31
N LEU A 234 5.40 4.65 -9.17
CA LEU A 234 4.18 5.44 -9.02
C LEU A 234 3.23 5.26 -10.21
N ALA A 235 3.76 5.28 -11.42
CA ALA A 235 2.97 5.08 -12.64
C ALA A 235 2.35 3.69 -12.76
N LEU A 236 3.05 2.65 -12.30
CA LEU A 236 2.56 1.27 -12.32
C LEU A 236 1.59 0.96 -11.18
N LEU A 237 1.84 1.49 -9.98
CA LEU A 237 0.98 1.31 -8.81
C LEU A 237 -0.36 2.04 -9.01
N GLY A 238 -0.32 3.27 -9.53
CA GLY A 238 -1.51 4.10 -9.76
C GLY A 238 -2.16 4.54 -8.46
N ASP A 239 -3.07 3.73 -7.93
CA ASP A 239 -3.75 4.00 -6.66
C ASP A 239 -2.88 3.62 -5.46
N LEU A 240 -2.67 4.58 -4.56
CA LEU A 240 -1.84 4.43 -3.36
C LEU A 240 -2.65 4.43 -2.06
N THR A 241 -3.98 4.28 -2.11
CA THR A 241 -4.86 4.40 -0.93
C THR A 241 -4.38 3.57 0.27
N ASN A 242 -3.98 2.32 0.04
CA ASN A 242 -3.46 1.41 1.07
C ASN A 242 -1.94 1.18 0.96
N ILE A 243 -1.23 2.08 0.25
CA ILE A 243 0.21 1.99 0.00
C ILE A 243 0.90 3.22 0.56
N THR A 244 1.78 2.99 1.54
CA THR A 244 2.76 3.98 1.96
C THR A 244 3.99 3.83 1.08
N PHE A 245 4.10 4.68 0.06
CA PHE A 245 5.25 4.72 -0.86
C PHE A 245 6.27 5.78 -0.45
N PHE A 246 7.52 5.39 -0.21
CA PHE A 246 8.56 6.30 0.30
C PHE A 246 9.95 5.95 -0.21
N ARG A 247 10.93 6.81 0.09
CA ARG A 247 12.35 6.57 -0.22
C ARG A 247 13.10 6.30 1.08
N GLN A 248 13.97 5.29 1.07
CA GLN A 248 14.66 4.79 2.26
C GLN A 248 15.44 5.90 2.97
N SER A 249 16.23 6.69 2.25
CA SER A 249 17.03 7.79 2.84
C SER A 249 16.21 8.94 3.45
N ASP A 250 14.90 9.04 3.17
CA ASP A 250 14.03 10.05 3.79
C ASP A 250 13.53 9.65 5.19
N VAL A 251 13.84 8.42 5.63
CA VAL A 251 13.54 7.88 6.97
C VAL A 251 14.85 7.53 7.67
N PRO A 252 15.47 8.48 8.41
CA PRO A 252 16.82 8.31 8.98
C PRO A 252 16.91 7.18 10.02
N GLU A 253 15.79 6.75 10.59
CA GLU A 253 15.71 5.63 11.53
C GLU A 253 16.28 4.33 10.94
N HIS A 254 16.27 4.16 9.62
CA HIS A 254 16.89 3.01 8.92
C HIS A 254 18.38 2.90 9.20
N THR A 255 19.12 4.01 9.13
CA THR A 255 20.58 4.01 9.35
C THR A 255 20.91 3.96 10.84
N GLU A 256 20.08 4.59 11.67
CA GLU A 256 20.22 4.53 13.13
C GLU A 256 20.04 3.10 13.64
N LEU A 257 18.96 2.42 13.26
CA LEU A 257 18.75 1.03 13.67
C LEU A 257 19.82 0.12 13.09
N GLN A 258 20.27 0.31 11.85
CA GLN A 258 21.40 -0.45 11.30
C GLN A 258 22.64 -0.33 12.22
N SER A 259 22.97 0.89 12.64
CA SER A 259 24.11 1.14 13.53
C SER A 259 23.99 0.37 14.84
N ILE A 260 22.79 0.34 15.43
CA ILE A 260 22.51 -0.44 16.65
C ILE A 260 22.64 -1.94 16.36
N LEU A 261 22.04 -2.43 15.28
CA LEU A 261 22.04 -3.85 14.92
C LEU A 261 23.44 -4.39 14.59
N ASN A 262 24.37 -3.55 14.14
CA ASN A 262 25.77 -3.93 13.97
C ASN A 262 26.36 -4.52 15.26
N ASN A 263 25.97 -4.01 16.43
CA ASN A 263 26.52 -4.42 17.74
C ASN A 263 26.01 -5.78 18.24
N VAL A 264 24.94 -6.31 17.64
CA VAL A 264 24.37 -7.64 17.99
C VAL A 264 24.56 -8.66 16.88
N THR A 265 25.19 -8.27 15.77
CA THR A 265 25.37 -9.11 14.58
C THR A 265 26.79 -9.65 14.51
N PRO A 266 27.02 -10.95 14.73
CA PRO A 266 28.36 -11.51 14.67
C PRO A 266 28.92 -11.51 13.24
N LEU A 267 30.21 -11.20 13.08
CA LEU A 267 30.92 -11.24 11.80
C LEU A 267 30.70 -12.56 11.04
N GLY A 268 30.75 -13.69 11.75
CA GLY A 268 30.57 -15.02 11.16
C GLY A 268 29.19 -15.24 10.54
N LEU A 269 28.14 -14.54 11.00
CA LEU A 269 26.81 -14.62 10.39
C LEU A 269 26.82 -14.03 8.98
N ILE A 270 27.42 -12.84 8.84
CA ILE A 270 27.49 -12.13 7.55
C ILE A 270 28.40 -12.85 6.56
N LYS A 271 29.55 -13.38 7.01
CA LYS A 271 30.46 -14.18 6.16
C LYS A 271 29.81 -15.43 5.56
N ARG A 272 28.68 -15.90 6.11
CA ARG A 272 27.95 -17.07 5.58
C ARG A 272 26.89 -16.72 4.54
N ALA A 273 26.52 -15.45 4.38
CA ALA A 273 25.51 -15.02 3.41
C ALA A 273 25.95 -15.36 1.97
N HIS A 274 25.02 -15.85 1.15
CA HIS A 274 25.27 -16.23 -0.25
C HIS A 274 25.76 -15.04 -1.05
N ALA A 275 25.14 -13.87 -0.91
CA ALA A 275 25.55 -12.68 -1.64
C ALA A 275 27.02 -12.26 -1.40
N TYR A 276 27.54 -12.50 -0.19
CA TYR A 276 28.95 -12.29 0.12
C TYR A 276 29.84 -13.32 -0.60
N LYS A 277 29.46 -14.61 -0.53
CA LYS A 277 30.19 -15.71 -1.19
C LYS A 277 30.20 -15.60 -2.71
N ASP A 278 29.05 -15.26 -3.32
CA ASP A 278 28.89 -15.14 -4.77
C ASP A 278 29.74 -14.00 -5.35
N LYS A 279 30.07 -12.99 -4.54
CA LYS A 279 30.96 -11.89 -4.93
C LYS A 279 32.44 -12.28 -4.80
N LEU A 280 32.82 -13.00 -3.76
CA LEU A 280 34.18 -13.56 -3.62
C LEU A 280 34.53 -14.52 -4.77
N GLN A 281 33.56 -15.22 -5.34
CA GLN A 281 33.76 -16.14 -6.47
C GLN A 281 34.06 -15.45 -7.82
N LYS A 282 33.99 -14.12 -7.91
CA LYS A 282 34.22 -13.35 -9.16
C LYS A 282 35.58 -12.63 -9.17
N ASP A 283 36.65 -13.33 -8.80
CA ASP A 283 38.03 -12.80 -8.75
C ASP A 283 38.19 -11.51 -7.92
N THR A 284 37.33 -11.29 -6.93
CA THR A 284 37.37 -10.12 -6.04
C THR A 284 38.04 -10.52 -4.73
N SER A 285 39.06 -9.78 -4.29
CA SER A 285 39.68 -10.03 -2.97
C SER A 285 38.69 -9.72 -1.86
N GLU A 286 38.81 -10.41 -0.71
CA GLU A 286 38.05 -10.05 0.50
C GLU A 286 38.31 -8.59 0.89
N ASP A 287 39.54 -8.09 0.68
CA ASP A 287 39.94 -6.71 0.98
C ASP A 287 39.29 -5.67 0.05
N ASP A 288 38.79 -6.09 -1.13
CA ASP A 288 38.11 -5.21 -2.09
C ASP A 288 36.61 -5.05 -1.79
N ILE A 289 36.08 -5.83 -0.85
CA ILE A 289 34.67 -5.78 -0.46
C ILE A 289 34.45 -4.58 0.47
N ASN A 290 33.79 -3.54 -0.05
CA ASN A 290 33.44 -2.38 0.77
C ASN A 290 32.44 -2.72 1.89
N MET A 291 32.52 -1.98 2.99
CA MET A 291 31.68 -2.21 4.18
C MET A 291 30.18 -1.99 3.93
N GLY A 292 29.79 -1.22 2.91
CA GLY A 292 28.40 -1.09 2.50
C GLY A 292 27.85 -2.41 1.96
N LEU A 293 28.58 -3.04 1.04
CA LEU A 293 28.25 -4.36 0.50
C LEU A 293 28.41 -5.46 1.56
N PHE A 294 29.31 -5.33 2.51
CA PHE A 294 29.41 -6.29 3.60
C PHE A 294 28.20 -6.18 4.56
N ASN A 295 27.82 -4.95 4.93
CA ASN A 295 26.79 -4.69 5.93
C ASN A 295 25.37 -4.59 5.38
N TYR A 296 25.15 -4.64 4.06
CA TYR A 296 23.79 -4.49 3.52
C TYR A 296 22.75 -5.48 4.08
N PRO A 297 23.07 -6.73 4.47
CA PRO A 297 22.08 -7.60 5.10
C PRO A 297 21.60 -7.06 6.46
N ILE A 298 22.45 -6.31 7.17
CA ILE A 298 22.09 -5.64 8.43
C ILE A 298 21.22 -4.41 8.14
N LEU A 299 21.52 -3.66 7.08
CA LEU A 299 20.64 -2.58 6.63
C LEU A 299 19.27 -3.12 6.20
N MET A 300 19.23 -4.25 5.49
CA MET A 300 17.96 -4.90 5.14
C MET A 300 17.20 -5.38 6.37
N ALA A 301 17.90 -5.92 7.38
CA ALA A 301 17.28 -6.27 8.65
C ALA A 301 16.70 -5.02 9.35
N SER A 302 17.42 -3.91 9.32
CA SER A 302 16.92 -2.61 9.81
C SER A 302 15.65 -2.19 9.08
N ASP A 303 15.66 -2.24 7.74
CA ASP A 303 14.51 -1.89 6.92
C ASP A 303 13.27 -2.70 7.28
N ILE A 304 13.42 -4.01 7.54
CA ILE A 304 12.31 -4.90 7.88
C ILE A 304 11.83 -4.66 9.32
N LEU A 305 12.76 -4.61 10.27
CA LEU A 305 12.42 -4.62 11.69
C LEU A 305 11.80 -3.30 12.18
N LEU A 306 12.10 -2.17 11.54
CA LEU A 306 11.46 -0.89 11.85
C LEU A 306 9.95 -0.93 11.71
N TYR A 307 9.45 -1.63 10.69
CA TYR A 307 8.01 -1.68 10.41
C TYR A 307 7.34 -2.90 11.01
N LYS A 308 8.06 -3.84 11.64
CA LYS A 308 7.47 -5.06 12.26
C LYS A 308 6.37 -5.71 11.38
N PRO A 309 6.63 -6.00 10.09
CA PRO A 309 5.60 -6.49 9.17
C PRO A 309 5.09 -7.89 9.59
N ASP A 310 3.85 -8.20 9.24
CA ASP A 310 3.29 -9.54 9.43
C ASP A 310 3.96 -10.55 8.49
N PHE A 311 4.28 -10.13 7.26
CA PHE A 311 5.07 -10.90 6.32
C PHE A 311 5.80 -10.02 5.29
N VAL A 312 6.85 -10.56 4.69
CA VAL A 312 7.71 -9.90 3.69
C VAL A 312 7.66 -10.70 2.38
N PRO A 313 7.00 -10.18 1.32
CA PRO A 313 6.97 -10.81 0.01
C PRO A 313 8.36 -10.80 -0.61
N VAL A 314 8.90 -11.98 -0.90
CA VAL A 314 10.26 -12.12 -1.43
C VAL A 314 10.37 -13.26 -2.43
N GLY A 315 11.32 -13.14 -3.35
CA GLY A 315 11.71 -14.24 -4.23
C GLY A 315 12.40 -15.37 -3.45
N LYS A 316 12.43 -16.58 -4.03
CA LYS A 316 13.13 -17.74 -3.44
C LYS A 316 14.62 -17.45 -3.17
N ASP A 317 15.24 -16.63 -4.01
CA ASP A 317 16.62 -16.16 -3.91
C ASP A 317 16.87 -15.26 -2.69
N GLN A 318 15.83 -14.62 -2.16
CA GLN A 318 15.92 -13.66 -1.06
C GLN A 318 15.58 -14.28 0.31
N LYS A 319 15.17 -15.55 0.35
CA LYS A 319 14.79 -16.25 1.59
C LYS A 319 15.89 -16.17 2.66
N GLN A 320 17.15 -16.33 2.26
CA GLN A 320 18.28 -16.29 3.19
C GLN A 320 18.41 -14.92 3.88
N HIS A 321 18.09 -13.82 3.20
CA HIS A 321 18.13 -12.49 3.81
C HIS A 321 17.08 -12.33 4.92
N ILE A 322 15.91 -12.96 4.74
CA ILE A 322 14.89 -13.02 5.80
C ILE A 322 15.37 -13.89 6.97
N GLU A 323 16.02 -15.03 6.70
CA GLU A 323 16.62 -15.86 7.76
C GLU A 323 17.69 -15.10 8.57
N ILE A 324 18.58 -14.36 7.89
CA ILE A 324 19.56 -13.49 8.56
C ILE A 324 18.87 -12.41 9.40
N THR A 325 17.81 -11.80 8.87
CA THR A 325 17.03 -10.79 9.61
C THR A 325 16.40 -11.39 10.88
N ARG A 326 15.87 -12.62 10.79
CA ARG A 326 15.32 -13.34 11.96
C ARG A 326 16.39 -13.64 13.00
N ASP A 327 17.58 -14.08 12.59
CA ASP A 327 18.70 -14.33 13.49
C ASP A 327 19.15 -13.05 14.21
N ILE A 328 19.21 -11.91 13.50
CA ILE A 328 19.54 -10.61 14.07
C ILE A 328 18.46 -10.17 15.08
N ALA A 329 17.18 -10.31 14.73
CA ALA A 329 16.06 -9.97 15.63
C ALA A 329 16.06 -10.81 16.91
N ASP A 330 16.25 -12.13 16.79
CA ASP A 330 16.33 -13.04 17.93
C ASP A 330 17.54 -12.72 18.83
N ARG A 331 18.70 -12.43 18.24
CA ARG A 331 19.90 -12.00 18.98
C ARG A 331 19.66 -10.69 19.73
N PHE A 332 19.10 -9.68 19.07
CA PHE A 332 18.75 -8.41 19.73
C PHE A 332 17.86 -8.66 20.96
N ASN A 333 16.77 -9.40 20.77
CA ASN A 333 15.82 -9.70 21.85
C ASN A 333 16.47 -10.45 23.02
N LYS A 334 17.37 -11.39 22.74
CA LYS A 334 18.11 -12.15 23.76
C LYS A 334 19.15 -11.30 24.50
N THR A 335 19.93 -10.49 23.77
CA THR A 335 20.96 -9.62 24.34
C THR A 335 20.36 -8.65 25.35
N TYR A 336 19.25 -8.01 25.00
CA TYR A 336 18.60 -7.02 25.86
C TYR A 336 17.45 -7.59 26.72
N LYS A 337 17.23 -8.91 26.66
CA LYS A 337 16.23 -9.65 27.46
C LYS A 337 14.81 -9.09 27.37
N LYS A 338 14.44 -8.50 26.23
CA LYS A 338 13.10 -7.94 25.94
C LYS A 338 12.72 -8.24 24.50
N LYS A 339 11.48 -8.69 24.30
CA LYS A 339 10.93 -9.02 22.97
C LYS A 339 10.47 -7.72 22.28
N VAL A 340 11.41 -7.02 21.65
CA VAL A 340 11.14 -5.80 20.87
C VAL A 340 10.71 -6.16 19.45
N PHE A 341 11.45 -7.08 18.82
CA PHE A 341 11.22 -7.44 17.43
C PHE A 341 10.47 -8.77 17.30
N PRO A 342 9.36 -8.82 16.54
CA PRO A 342 8.84 -10.08 16.03
C PRO A 342 9.82 -10.68 15.02
N LEU A 343 9.79 -12.01 14.85
CA LEU A 343 10.60 -12.67 13.83
C LEU A 343 9.86 -12.61 12.49
N PRO A 344 10.37 -11.91 11.47
CA PRO A 344 9.64 -11.73 10.22
C PRO A 344 9.45 -13.06 9.49
N GLU A 345 8.32 -13.20 8.79
CA GLU A 345 7.99 -14.36 7.97
C GLU A 345 8.11 -14.01 6.48
N ALA A 346 8.82 -14.85 5.73
CA ALA A 346 8.91 -14.71 4.28
C ALA A 346 7.59 -15.19 3.65
N TYR A 347 7.01 -14.38 2.78
CA TYR A 347 5.95 -14.81 1.88
C TYR A 347 6.56 -15.07 0.50
N ILE A 348 6.59 -16.33 0.10
CA ILE A 348 7.08 -16.74 -1.21
C ILE A 348 5.86 -17.24 -1.99
N PRO A 349 5.38 -16.51 -3.01
CA PRO A 349 4.25 -16.96 -3.81
C PRO A 349 4.52 -18.34 -4.41
N GLU A 350 3.57 -19.29 -4.30
CA GLU A 350 3.70 -20.64 -4.86
C GLU A 350 3.97 -20.60 -6.38
N GLU A 351 3.30 -19.65 -7.05
CA GLU A 351 3.40 -19.38 -8.48
C GLU A 351 4.45 -18.32 -8.84
N ALA A 352 5.43 -18.04 -7.97
CA ALA A 352 6.55 -17.16 -8.29
C ALA A 352 7.46 -17.80 -9.35
N ALA A 353 6.94 -17.96 -10.57
CA ALA A 353 7.67 -18.38 -11.73
C ALA A 353 8.72 -17.31 -12.04
N VAL A 354 9.95 -17.76 -12.23
CA VAL A 354 11.00 -16.90 -12.77
C VAL A 354 10.52 -16.39 -14.12
N ILE A 355 10.28 -15.09 -14.22
CA ILE A 355 9.88 -14.46 -15.49
C ILE A 355 11.09 -14.52 -16.43
N LEU A 356 11.01 -15.42 -17.41
CA LEU A 356 12.02 -15.54 -18.46
C LEU A 356 12.02 -14.26 -19.31
N GLY A 357 13.18 -13.93 -19.87
CA GLY A 357 13.33 -12.82 -20.80
C GLY A 357 12.72 -13.13 -22.15
N ASN A 358 12.75 -12.13 -23.05
CA ASN A 358 12.35 -12.34 -24.44
C ASN A 358 13.26 -13.34 -25.19
N ASP A 359 14.35 -13.80 -24.58
CA ASP A 359 15.21 -14.88 -25.08
C ASP A 359 14.70 -16.30 -24.74
N GLY A 360 13.69 -16.43 -23.86
CA GLY A 360 13.07 -17.70 -23.46
C GLY A 360 13.95 -18.66 -22.68
N LYS A 361 15.12 -18.24 -22.21
CA LYS A 361 16.08 -19.13 -21.54
C LYS A 361 16.48 -18.64 -20.17
N ARG A 362 16.74 -17.35 -20.03
CA ARG A 362 17.29 -16.76 -18.80
C ARG A 362 16.25 -15.85 -18.17
N LYS A 363 16.36 -15.63 -16.86
CA LYS A 363 15.57 -14.62 -16.15
C LYS A 363 15.68 -13.28 -16.88
N MET A 364 14.58 -12.56 -17.01
CA MET A 364 14.56 -11.23 -17.58
C MET A 364 15.50 -10.30 -16.78
N SER A 365 16.48 -9.71 -17.46
CA SER A 365 17.47 -8.81 -16.88
C SER A 365 17.94 -7.79 -17.89
N LYS A 366 18.06 -6.54 -17.46
CA LYS A 366 18.61 -5.44 -18.29
C LYS A 366 20.03 -5.73 -18.75
N SER A 367 20.86 -6.32 -17.88
CA SER A 367 22.26 -6.64 -18.20
C SER A 367 22.40 -7.67 -19.33
N LEU A 368 21.38 -8.50 -19.54
CA LEU A 368 21.34 -9.48 -20.64
C LEU A 368 20.67 -8.92 -21.90
N GLY A 369 20.10 -7.72 -21.84
CA GLY A 369 19.34 -7.13 -22.95
C GLY A 369 18.09 -7.93 -23.35
N ASN A 370 17.63 -8.86 -22.51
CA ASN A 370 16.51 -9.76 -22.80
C ASN A 370 15.16 -9.26 -22.22
N ILE A 371 14.97 -7.94 -22.16
CA ILE A 371 13.83 -7.29 -21.51
C ILE A 371 12.76 -6.84 -22.51
N ILE A 372 11.56 -6.57 -21.98
CA ILE A 372 10.55 -5.75 -22.63
C ILE A 372 10.24 -4.59 -21.68
N SER A 373 10.59 -3.38 -22.11
CA SER A 373 10.43 -2.13 -21.36
C SER A 373 8.96 -1.69 -21.33
N ILE A 374 8.59 -0.90 -20.31
CA ILE A 374 7.20 -0.43 -20.14
C ILE A 374 7.03 1.03 -20.57
N PHE A 375 8.00 1.89 -20.28
CA PHE A 375 7.92 3.34 -20.44
C PHE A 375 8.81 3.92 -21.54
N GLU A 376 9.51 3.06 -22.28
CA GLU A 376 10.33 3.45 -23.44
C GLU A 376 9.45 3.89 -24.62
N ASP A 377 10.10 4.45 -25.64
CA ASP A 377 9.48 4.75 -26.92
C ASP A 377 8.84 3.50 -27.52
N GLU A 378 7.68 3.69 -28.16
CA GLU A 378 6.88 2.61 -28.73
C GLU A 378 7.66 1.76 -29.74
N GLU A 379 8.51 2.40 -30.55
CA GLU A 379 9.39 1.71 -31.50
C GLU A 379 10.43 0.81 -30.81
N ILE A 380 10.96 1.22 -29.66
CA ILE A 380 11.90 0.43 -28.86
C ILE A 380 11.18 -0.80 -28.29
N ILE A 381 9.99 -0.60 -27.70
CA ILE A 381 9.18 -1.68 -27.15
C ILE A 381 8.78 -2.66 -28.24
N LYS A 382 8.32 -2.17 -29.39
CA LYS A 382 7.97 -3.02 -30.54
C LYS A 382 9.15 -3.85 -31.00
N LYS A 383 10.34 -3.25 -31.12
CA LYS A 383 11.58 -3.99 -31.45
C LYS A 383 11.92 -5.07 -30.41
N GLN A 384 11.73 -4.80 -29.12
CA GLN A 384 11.95 -5.78 -28.06
C GLN A 384 10.95 -6.95 -28.13
N VAL A 385 9.66 -6.65 -28.38
CA VAL A 385 8.61 -7.66 -28.58
C VAL A 385 8.90 -8.51 -29.82
N MET A 386 9.32 -7.89 -30.93
CA MET A 386 9.62 -8.60 -32.18
C MET A 386 10.79 -9.58 -32.04
N LYS A 387 11.72 -9.32 -31.12
CA LYS A 387 12.83 -10.22 -30.78
C LYS A 387 12.44 -11.41 -29.90
N THR A 388 11.20 -11.47 -29.41
CA THR A 388 10.75 -12.53 -28.51
C THR A 388 10.89 -13.90 -29.15
N TYR A 389 11.51 -14.82 -28.42
CA TYR A 389 11.76 -16.19 -28.83
C TYR A 389 10.44 -16.95 -29.09
N THR A 390 10.37 -17.62 -30.22
CA THR A 390 9.24 -18.46 -30.66
C THR A 390 9.74 -19.89 -30.88
N ASP A 391 8.99 -20.72 -31.61
CA ASP A 391 9.37 -22.10 -31.90
C ASP A 391 10.50 -22.16 -32.95
N PRO A 392 11.70 -22.66 -32.60
CA PRO A 392 12.83 -22.75 -33.53
C PRO A 392 12.63 -23.81 -34.61
N THR A 393 11.70 -24.75 -34.41
CA THR A 393 11.39 -25.82 -35.38
C THR A 393 10.46 -25.34 -36.49
N ARG A 394 9.88 -24.15 -36.32
CA ARG A 394 8.97 -23.52 -37.29
C ARG A 394 9.76 -22.66 -38.27
N ILE A 395 9.87 -23.09 -39.52
CA ILE A 395 10.68 -22.40 -40.54
C ILE A 395 9.83 -21.40 -41.35
N HIS A 396 8.60 -21.78 -41.70
CA HIS A 396 7.66 -20.96 -42.47
C HIS A 396 6.39 -20.65 -41.68
N ALA A 397 5.70 -19.56 -42.03
CA ALA A 397 4.45 -19.17 -41.39
C ALA A 397 3.30 -20.17 -41.60
N SER A 398 3.39 -21.00 -42.65
CA SER A 398 2.45 -22.09 -42.92
C SER A 398 2.73 -23.36 -42.10
N ASP A 399 3.88 -23.44 -41.44
CA ASP A 399 4.26 -24.63 -40.69
C ASP A 399 3.52 -24.67 -39.35
N PRO A 400 2.97 -25.83 -38.95
CA PRO A 400 2.51 -26.07 -37.59
C PRO A 400 3.60 -25.73 -36.56
N GLY A 401 3.23 -25.00 -35.51
CA GLY A 401 4.15 -24.66 -34.43
C GLY A 401 3.71 -25.16 -33.06
N HIS A 402 4.66 -25.25 -32.13
CA HIS A 402 4.45 -25.64 -30.74
C HIS A 402 4.14 -24.41 -29.87
N VAL A 403 3.12 -24.53 -29.03
CA VAL A 403 2.75 -23.46 -28.07
C VAL A 403 3.65 -23.57 -26.83
N GLU A 404 3.97 -24.79 -26.45
CA GLU A 404 4.78 -25.13 -25.28
C GLU A 404 6.23 -24.66 -25.51
N GLY A 405 6.75 -23.85 -24.60
CA GLY A 405 8.09 -23.25 -24.73
C GLY A 405 8.16 -21.99 -25.61
N ASN A 406 7.06 -21.58 -26.23
CA ASN A 406 7.01 -20.34 -27.01
C ASN A 406 6.73 -19.13 -26.10
N MET A 407 7.72 -18.24 -25.97
CA MET A 407 7.64 -17.11 -25.05
C MET A 407 6.58 -16.07 -25.40
N VAL A 408 6.20 -15.96 -26.68
CA VAL A 408 5.12 -15.06 -27.09
C VAL A 408 3.80 -15.52 -26.47
N PHE A 409 3.51 -16.82 -26.50
CA PHE A 409 2.32 -17.36 -25.84
C PHE A 409 2.39 -17.25 -24.32
N THR A 410 3.56 -17.46 -23.71
CA THR A 410 3.77 -17.24 -22.27
C THR A 410 3.40 -15.81 -21.85
N TYR A 411 3.81 -14.80 -22.61
CA TYR A 411 3.43 -13.42 -22.30
C TYR A 411 1.99 -13.10 -22.66
N LEU A 412 1.46 -13.63 -23.77
CA LEU A 412 0.07 -13.46 -24.12
C LEU A 412 -0.85 -14.02 -23.03
N ASP A 413 -0.56 -15.19 -22.46
CA ASP A 413 -1.33 -15.75 -21.34
C ASP A 413 -1.38 -14.83 -20.11
N LEU A 414 -0.41 -13.92 -19.96
CA LEU A 414 -0.34 -12.96 -18.85
C LEU A 414 -0.99 -11.60 -19.15
N PHE A 415 -1.06 -11.20 -20.43
CA PHE A 415 -1.42 -9.83 -20.83
C PHE A 415 -2.57 -9.72 -21.84
N GLY A 416 -2.83 -10.77 -22.60
CA GLY A 416 -3.85 -10.78 -23.66
C GLY A 416 -5.20 -11.31 -23.19
N GLU A 417 -6.17 -11.33 -24.13
CA GLU A 417 -7.52 -11.80 -23.86
C GLU A 417 -7.63 -13.31 -24.07
N LYS A 418 -8.01 -14.05 -23.03
CA LYS A 418 -8.03 -15.52 -23.01
C LYS A 418 -8.67 -16.16 -24.26
N HIS A 419 -9.86 -15.68 -24.67
CA HIS A 419 -10.57 -16.23 -25.83
C HIS A 419 -9.82 -16.02 -27.16
N LYS A 420 -9.11 -14.89 -27.34
CA LYS A 420 -8.28 -14.63 -28.53
C LYS A 420 -7.05 -15.51 -28.50
N ILE A 421 -6.42 -15.64 -27.34
CA ILE A 421 -5.22 -16.46 -27.16
C ILE A 421 -5.52 -17.93 -27.46
N ASP A 422 -6.64 -18.48 -26.96
CA ASP A 422 -7.04 -19.86 -27.23
C ASP A 422 -7.24 -20.11 -28.73
N LYS A 423 -7.87 -19.16 -29.43
CA LYS A 423 -7.99 -19.19 -30.89
C LYS A 423 -6.62 -19.14 -31.58
N MET A 424 -5.75 -18.23 -31.17
CA MET A 424 -4.40 -18.08 -31.74
C MET A 424 -3.55 -19.33 -31.51
N LYS A 425 -3.64 -19.96 -30.33
CA LYS A 425 -2.99 -21.25 -30.03
C LYS A 425 -3.49 -22.34 -30.98
N SER A 426 -4.80 -22.41 -31.25
CA SER A 426 -5.33 -23.36 -32.23
C SER A 426 -4.84 -23.07 -33.65
N LEU A 427 -4.77 -21.82 -34.08
CA LEU A 427 -4.30 -21.44 -35.42
C LEU A 427 -2.80 -21.72 -35.57
N TYR A 428 -2.01 -21.51 -34.51
CA TYR A 428 -0.57 -21.75 -34.49
C TYR A 428 -0.23 -23.22 -34.69
N ARG A 429 -0.92 -24.10 -33.96
CA ARG A 429 -0.79 -25.56 -34.12
C ARG A 429 -1.22 -26.06 -35.51
N LYS A 430 -1.99 -25.28 -36.25
CA LYS A 430 -2.43 -25.58 -37.63
C LYS A 430 -1.57 -24.89 -38.70
N GLY A 431 -0.59 -24.08 -38.32
CA GLY A 431 0.20 -23.29 -39.28
C GLY A 431 -0.62 -22.19 -39.98
N GLN A 432 -1.66 -21.68 -39.33
CA GLN A 432 -2.60 -20.71 -39.91
C GLN A 432 -2.41 -19.27 -39.40
N ILE A 433 -1.37 -19.00 -38.60
CA ILE A 433 -1.07 -17.67 -38.07
C ILE A 433 0.44 -17.44 -37.98
N SER A 434 0.93 -16.29 -38.43
CA SER A 434 2.37 -16.01 -38.43
C SER A 434 2.92 -15.60 -37.05
N ASP A 435 4.23 -15.79 -36.83
CA ASP A 435 4.91 -15.27 -35.62
C ASP A 435 4.82 -13.74 -35.53
N ILE A 436 4.85 -13.04 -36.67
CA ILE A 436 4.74 -11.57 -36.73
C ILE A 436 3.36 -11.13 -36.22
N GLU A 437 2.30 -11.81 -36.64
CA GLU A 437 0.93 -11.51 -36.20
C GLU A 437 0.77 -11.73 -34.69
N LEU A 438 1.32 -12.83 -34.15
CA LEU A 438 1.35 -13.07 -32.69
C LEU A 438 2.11 -11.98 -31.94
N LYS A 439 3.29 -11.60 -32.43
CA LYS A 439 4.13 -10.57 -31.81
C LYS A 439 3.48 -9.19 -31.87
N ASN A 440 2.79 -8.85 -32.95
CA ASN A 440 2.01 -7.61 -33.06
C ASN A 440 0.87 -7.62 -32.03
N TYR A 441 0.13 -8.72 -31.91
CA TYR A 441 -0.93 -8.81 -30.90
C TYR A 441 -0.39 -8.73 -29.46
N LEU A 442 0.79 -9.30 -29.19
CA LEU A 442 1.46 -9.13 -27.89
C LEU A 442 1.84 -7.67 -27.64
N TYR A 443 2.40 -6.98 -28.64
CA TYR A 443 2.70 -5.55 -28.55
C TYR A 443 1.44 -4.75 -28.21
N ASP A 444 0.35 -4.96 -28.95
CA ASP A 444 -0.92 -4.26 -28.73
C ASP A 444 -1.49 -4.54 -27.33
N SER A 445 -1.40 -5.79 -26.87
CA SER A 445 -1.85 -6.21 -25.54
C SER A 445 -1.06 -5.49 -24.44
N LEU A 446 0.26 -5.37 -24.59
CA LEU A 446 1.12 -4.65 -23.65
C LEU A 446 0.82 -3.15 -23.65
N MET A 447 0.69 -2.53 -24.83
CA MET A 447 0.37 -1.11 -24.97
C MET A 447 -1.00 -0.79 -24.36
N HIS A 448 -1.99 -1.63 -24.60
CA HIS A 448 -3.31 -1.51 -23.98
C HIS A 448 -3.22 -1.64 -22.45
N LYS A 449 -2.55 -2.70 -21.96
CA LYS A 449 -2.38 -2.98 -20.52
C LYS A 449 -1.75 -1.81 -19.76
N PHE A 450 -0.69 -1.21 -20.31
CA PHE A 450 0.08 -0.16 -19.65
C PHE A 450 -0.33 1.25 -20.09
N SER A 451 -1.41 1.41 -20.87
CA SER A 451 -1.83 2.71 -21.41
C SER A 451 -2.07 3.75 -20.31
N LEU A 452 -2.77 3.40 -19.23
CA LEU A 452 -3.00 4.28 -18.09
C LEU A 452 -1.71 4.60 -17.34
N SER A 453 -0.87 3.59 -17.11
CA SER A 453 0.43 3.79 -16.45
C SER A 453 1.34 4.69 -17.29
N ARG A 454 1.40 4.54 -18.61
CA ARG A 454 2.21 5.41 -19.49
C ARG A 454 1.70 6.85 -19.48
N LYS A 455 0.37 7.07 -19.48
CA LYS A 455 -0.21 8.41 -19.31
C LYS A 455 0.16 9.03 -17.96
N LEU A 456 0.04 8.25 -16.87
CA LEU A 456 0.39 8.70 -15.52
C LEU A 456 1.89 8.99 -15.40
N TYR A 457 2.75 8.16 -16.01
CA TYR A 457 4.20 8.40 -16.08
C TYR A 457 4.51 9.75 -16.75
N SER A 458 3.93 10.02 -17.93
CA SER A 458 4.12 11.30 -18.62
C SER A 458 3.62 12.48 -17.79
N HIS A 459 2.47 12.33 -17.12
CA HIS A 459 1.93 13.34 -16.22
C HIS A 459 2.87 13.61 -15.04
N LEU A 460 3.27 12.58 -14.28
CA LEU A 460 4.14 12.72 -13.11
C LEU A 460 5.51 13.29 -13.48
N LYS A 461 6.06 12.89 -14.63
CA LYS A 461 7.33 13.42 -15.15
C LYS A 461 7.24 14.92 -15.45
N ALA A 462 6.08 15.40 -15.91
CA ALA A 462 5.83 16.82 -16.15
C ALA A 462 5.49 17.60 -14.86
N HIS A 463 5.12 16.92 -13.77
CA HIS A 463 4.69 17.53 -12.50
C HIS A 463 5.53 17.03 -11.31
N PRO A 464 6.84 17.33 -11.27
CA PRO A 464 7.73 16.82 -10.22
C PRO A 464 7.34 17.24 -8.79
N GLU A 465 6.64 18.36 -8.62
CA GLU A 465 6.13 18.79 -7.31
C GLU A 465 5.07 17.85 -6.74
N GLU A 466 4.27 17.21 -7.60
CA GLU A 466 3.31 16.18 -7.20
C GLU A 466 4.04 14.94 -6.68
N VAL A 467 5.06 14.49 -7.40
CA VAL A 467 5.93 13.36 -6.99
C VAL A 467 6.59 13.65 -5.64
N LYS A 468 7.18 14.84 -5.47
CA LYS A 468 7.78 15.26 -4.19
C LYS A 468 6.78 15.22 -3.04
N LYS A 469 5.54 15.68 -3.27
CA LYS A 469 4.48 15.64 -2.26
C LYS A 469 4.08 14.22 -1.90
N ILE A 470 3.96 13.31 -2.87
CA ILE A 470 3.66 11.90 -2.63
C ILE A 470 4.76 11.26 -1.77
N ILE A 471 6.02 11.40 -2.19
CA ILE A 471 7.18 10.85 -1.47
C ILE A 471 7.28 11.42 -0.06
N LYS A 472 7.13 12.75 0.11
CA LYS A 472 7.16 13.41 1.42
C LYS A 472 6.07 12.87 2.34
N ASN A 473 4.85 12.71 1.84
CA ASN A 473 3.74 12.18 2.64
C ASN A 473 3.97 10.72 3.04
N GLY A 474 4.47 9.89 2.12
CA GLY A 474 4.82 8.51 2.42
C GLY A 474 5.96 8.42 3.44
N ALA A 475 7.00 9.26 3.31
CA ALA A 475 8.11 9.32 4.25
C ALA A 475 7.66 9.75 5.65
N MET A 476 6.77 10.74 5.78
CA MET A 476 6.21 11.12 7.08
C MET A 476 5.47 9.94 7.73
N LYS A 477 4.57 9.27 6.99
CA LYS A 477 3.85 8.09 7.49
C LYS A 477 4.82 6.97 7.90
N ALA A 478 5.77 6.63 7.05
CA ALA A 478 6.78 5.60 7.33
C ALA A 478 7.63 5.95 8.56
N ARG A 479 8.03 7.22 8.68
CA ARG A 479 8.81 7.73 9.80
C ARG A 479 8.05 7.62 11.11
N ASP A 480 6.76 7.93 11.15
CA ASP A 480 5.98 7.80 12.38
C ASP A 480 6.03 6.35 12.93
N PHE A 481 5.92 5.34 12.06
CA PHE A 481 6.10 3.94 12.44
C PHE A 481 7.52 3.62 12.90
N ALA A 482 8.51 4.06 12.13
CA ALA A 482 9.92 3.80 12.41
C ALA A 482 10.35 4.45 13.74
N THR A 483 9.93 5.69 14.01
CA THR A 483 10.22 6.43 15.24
C THR A 483 9.67 5.70 16.48
N LYS A 484 8.48 5.10 16.41
CA LYS A 484 7.91 4.31 17.51
C LYS A 484 8.76 3.08 17.83
N THR A 485 9.10 2.31 16.80
CA THR A 485 9.99 1.16 16.96
C THR A 485 11.33 1.61 17.53
N MET A 486 11.87 2.73 17.05
CA MET A 486 13.12 3.28 17.57
C MET A 486 13.03 3.77 19.00
N ASN A 487 11.90 4.31 19.45
CA ASN A 487 11.73 4.67 20.86
C ASN A 487 11.78 3.43 21.76
N GLU A 488 11.09 2.34 21.38
CA GLU A 488 11.20 1.06 22.09
C GLU A 488 12.66 0.56 22.10
N VAL A 489 13.35 0.62 20.97
CA VAL A 489 14.76 0.20 20.87
C VAL A 489 15.64 1.03 21.79
N ARG A 490 15.59 2.36 21.70
CA ARG A 490 16.43 3.29 22.50
C ARG A 490 16.20 3.12 23.99
N GLU A 491 14.96 2.91 24.42
CA GLU A 491 14.62 2.59 25.82
C GLU A 491 15.30 1.29 26.26
N VAL A 492 15.15 0.22 25.46
CA VAL A 492 15.64 -1.12 25.81
C VAL A 492 17.15 -1.22 25.85
N ILE A 493 17.85 -0.50 24.98
CA ILE A 493 19.31 -0.50 24.95
C ILE A 493 19.93 0.53 25.88
N GLY A 494 19.11 1.35 26.57
CA GLY A 494 19.55 2.33 27.56
C GLY A 494 20.07 3.65 27.00
N LEU A 495 19.66 4.06 25.79
CA LEU A 495 19.98 5.39 25.26
C LEU A 495 19.09 6.50 25.83
N ILE A 496 17.89 6.17 26.31
CA ILE A 496 17.05 7.10 27.06
C ILE A 496 17.48 7.06 28.53
N ASN A 497 17.89 8.20 29.08
CA ASN A 497 18.47 8.27 30.43
C ASN A 497 18.11 9.61 31.10
N SER A 498 18.48 9.78 32.37
CA SER A 498 18.11 10.97 33.16
C SER A 498 18.69 12.29 32.63
N TYR A 499 19.64 12.25 31.71
CA TYR A 499 20.32 13.41 31.15
C TYR A 499 19.95 13.71 29.69
N SER A 500 19.08 12.90 29.07
CA SER A 500 18.67 13.07 27.67
C SER A 500 17.30 12.46 27.36
#